data_AF-A0AAV4HM70-F1
#
_entry.id   AF-A0AAV4HM70-F1
#
_cell.length_a   1.000
_cell.length_b   1.000
_cell.length_c   1.000
_cell.angle_alpha   90.00
_cell.angle_beta   90.00
_cell.angle_gamma   90.00
#
_symmetry.space_group_name_H-M   'P 1'
#
loop_
_entity.id
_entity.type
_entity.pdbx_description
1 polymer ?
#
loop_
_entity_poly.entity_id
_entity_poly.type
_entity_poly.pdbx_seq_one_letter_code
_entity_poly.pdbx_strand_id
1 'polypeptide(L)'
;TSRYSTLLWNGDQNVDFSLDDGIRSALYGSVGAGLNGITFSHFDIGGYTTAAEFGLVRTKELLLRSAEFAVFTSVFRTHEGR
;
A
#
# COMPACT_ATOMS: atom_id res chain seq x y z
N THR A 1 -4.08 -11.21 -15.44
CA THR A 1 -4.61 -10.24 -14.46
C THR A 1 -5.42 -9.13 -15.10
N SER A 2 -4.87 -8.32 -16.02
CA SER A 2 -5.53 -7.14 -16.61
C SER A 2 -6.94 -7.35 -17.17
N ARG A 3 -7.23 -8.51 -17.76
CA ARG A 3 -8.57 -8.83 -18.30
C ARG A 3 -9.60 -9.27 -17.24
N TYR A 4 -9.14 -9.87 -16.15
CA TYR A 4 -10.01 -10.66 -15.25
C TYR A 4 -10.09 -10.10 -13.83
N SER A 5 -9.10 -9.31 -13.39
CA SER A 5 -9.17 -8.63 -12.10
C SER A 5 -9.81 -7.25 -12.28
N THR A 6 -10.81 -6.94 -11.46
CA THR A 6 -11.48 -5.64 -11.46
C THR A 6 -10.70 -4.58 -10.68
N LEU A 7 -9.87 -4.99 -9.73
CA LEU A 7 -9.09 -4.12 -8.85
C LEU A 7 -7.84 -4.86 -8.38
N LEU A 8 -6.69 -4.19 -8.43
CA LEU A 8 -5.44 -4.70 -7.86
C LEU A 8 -5.22 -4.11 -6.46
N TRP A 9 -4.74 -4.95 -5.55
CA TRP A 9 -4.16 -4.54 -4.28
C TRP A 9 -2.66 -4.77 -4.34
N ASN A 10 -1.89 -3.82 -3.79
CA ASN A 10 -0.43 -3.81 -3.89
C ASN A 10 0.28 -4.79 -2.94
N GLY A 11 -0.44 -5.59 -2.17
CA GLY A 11 0.17 -6.58 -1.29
C GLY A 11 0.55 -6.03 0.08
N ASP A 12 1.34 -6.82 0.81
CA ASP A 12 1.68 -6.62 2.21
C ASP A 12 2.89 -5.69 2.38
N GLN A 13 2.67 -4.36 2.38
CA GLN A 13 3.73 -3.42 2.74
C GLN A 13 4.07 -3.49 4.23
N ASN A 14 5.35 -3.30 4.56
CA ASN A 14 5.81 -3.03 5.92
C ASN A 14 5.16 -1.75 6.47
N VAL A 15 4.91 -1.74 7.79
CA VAL A 15 4.40 -0.56 8.50
C VAL A 15 5.50 0.49 8.74
N ASP A 16 6.23 0.87 7.68
CA ASP A 16 7.30 1.87 7.69
C ASP A 16 7.38 2.72 6.39
N PHE A 17 8.47 3.49 6.28
CA PHE A 17 8.80 4.35 5.14
C PHE A 17 9.97 3.81 4.29
N SER A 18 10.31 2.54 4.43
CA SER A 18 11.40 1.91 3.66
C SER A 18 11.11 2.00 2.15
N LEU A 19 12.17 1.99 1.35
CA LEU A 19 12.06 2.15 -0.10
C LEU A 19 11.48 0.93 -0.78
N ASP A 20 11.95 -0.25 -0.38
CA ASP A 20 11.67 -1.50 -1.07
C ASP A 20 10.34 -2.11 -0.65
N ASP A 21 9.86 -1.82 0.57
CA ASP A 21 8.68 -2.50 1.12
C ASP A 21 7.75 -1.63 1.98
N GLY A 22 8.07 -0.35 2.20
CA GLY A 22 7.21 0.59 2.91
C GLY A 22 6.17 1.24 2.00
N ILE A 23 5.54 2.34 2.47
CA ILE A 23 4.54 3.09 1.68
C ILE A 23 4.98 3.45 0.24
N ARG A 24 6.29 3.62 0.01
CA ARG A 24 6.82 4.00 -1.31
C ARG A 24 6.75 2.85 -2.32
N SER A 25 6.88 1.60 -1.88
CA SER A 25 6.76 0.44 -2.76
C SER A 25 5.33 0.33 -3.33
N ALA A 26 4.31 0.79 -2.60
CA ALA A 26 2.94 0.88 -3.10
C ALA A 26 2.78 1.86 -4.27
N LEU A 27 3.55 2.97 -4.30
CA LEU A 27 3.57 3.86 -5.46
C LEU A 27 4.20 3.16 -6.67
N TYR A 28 5.37 2.53 -6.48
CA TYR A 28 6.06 1.81 -7.55
C TYR A 28 5.20 0.67 -8.13
N GLY A 29 4.54 -0.11 -7.27
CA GLY A 29 3.62 -1.16 -7.67
C GLY A 29 2.43 -0.62 -8.48
N SER A 30 1.88 0.54 -8.09
CA SER A 30 0.74 1.16 -8.79
C SER A 30 1.14 1.69 -10.17
N VAL A 31 2.28 2.37 -10.27
CA VAL A 31 2.80 2.86 -11.56
C VAL A 31 3.15 1.69 -12.48
N GLY A 32 3.82 0.66 -11.95
CA GLY A 32 4.12 -0.56 -12.68
C GLY A 32 2.86 -1.28 -13.17
N ALA A 33 1.83 -1.39 -12.33
CA ALA A 33 0.54 -1.96 -12.71
C ALA A 33 -0.11 -1.17 -13.86
N GLY A 34 -0.12 0.16 -13.77
CA GLY A 34 -0.65 1.04 -14.81
C GLY A 34 0.05 0.86 -16.17
N LEU A 35 1.38 0.81 -16.17
CA LEU A 35 2.18 0.55 -17.38
C LEU A 35 1.91 -0.84 -17.99
N ASN A 36 1.45 -1.81 -17.19
CA ASN A 36 1.08 -3.15 -17.63
C ASN A 36 -0.43 -3.32 -17.90
N GLY A 37 -1.17 -2.21 -18.03
CA GLY A 37 -2.59 -2.23 -18.40
C GLY A 37 -3.54 -2.61 -17.26
N ILE A 38 -3.12 -2.42 -16.01
CA ILE A 38 -3.98 -2.54 -14.82
C ILE A 38 -4.25 -1.13 -14.29
N THR A 39 -5.40 -0.56 -14.64
CA THR A 39 -5.72 0.85 -14.38
C THR A 39 -6.21 1.13 -12.97
N PHE A 40 -6.76 0.13 -12.29
CA PHE A 40 -7.28 0.28 -10.93
C PHE A 40 -6.40 -0.48 -9.95
N SER A 41 -5.65 0.27 -9.14
CA SER A 41 -4.91 -0.25 -8.00
C SER A 41 -5.16 0.57 -6.75
N HIS A 42 -4.91 -0.06 -5.60
CA HIS A 42 -4.91 0.56 -4.28
C HIS A 42 -3.97 -0.22 -3.34
N PHE A 43 -3.78 0.26 -2.13
CA PHE A 43 -2.92 -0.35 -1.12
C PHE A 43 -3.58 -0.24 0.26
N ASP A 44 -2.99 -0.91 1.26
CA ASP A 44 -3.45 -0.77 2.64
C ASP A 44 -2.99 0.56 3.23
N ILE A 45 -3.95 1.40 3.62
CA ILE A 45 -3.65 2.66 4.31
C ILE A 45 -2.95 2.34 5.64
N GLY A 46 -1.66 2.68 5.71
CA GLY A 46 -0.79 2.45 6.85
C GLY A 46 0.06 1.17 6.77
N GLY A 47 0.02 0.41 5.67
CA GLY A 47 0.72 -0.87 5.53
C GLY A 47 0.04 -2.02 6.28
N TYR A 48 0.63 -3.21 6.21
CA TYR A 48 0.09 -4.44 6.79
C TYR A 48 1.10 -5.16 7.72
N THR A 49 2.29 -5.47 7.19
CA THR A 49 3.27 -6.32 7.86
C THR A 49 3.84 -5.61 9.08
N THR A 50 3.50 -6.13 10.25
CA THR A 50 3.96 -5.68 11.56
C THR A 50 4.89 -6.75 12.12
N ALA A 51 6.03 -6.32 12.66
CA ALA A 51 6.99 -7.21 13.28
C ALA A 51 7.50 -6.52 14.54
N ALA A 52 6.66 -6.53 15.58
CA ALA A 52 6.86 -5.73 16.78
C ALA A 52 8.17 -6.07 17.50
N GLU A 53 8.62 -7.32 17.42
CA GLU A 53 9.90 -7.79 17.97
C GLU A 53 11.11 -7.09 17.31
N PHE A 54 10.95 -6.60 16.08
CA PHE A 54 11.97 -5.88 15.33
C PHE A 54 11.70 -4.36 15.30
N GLY A 55 10.74 -3.86 16.09
CA GLY A 55 10.38 -2.44 16.14
C GLY A 55 9.55 -1.95 14.96
N LEU A 56 9.08 -2.85 14.08
CA LEU A 56 8.24 -2.51 12.95
C LEU A 56 6.78 -2.41 13.42
N VAL A 57 6.39 -1.23 13.90
CA VAL A 57 5.06 -0.92 14.43
C VAL A 57 4.51 0.34 13.78
N ARG A 58 3.27 0.27 13.29
CA ARG A 58 2.63 1.37 12.58
C ARG A 58 2.54 2.62 13.47
N THR A 59 3.04 3.74 12.97
CA THR A 59 2.90 5.03 13.65
C THR A 59 1.65 5.77 13.17
N LYS A 60 1.13 6.69 14.00
CA LYS A 60 0.05 7.60 13.61
C LYS A 60 0.42 8.43 12.39
N GLU A 61 1.68 8.88 12.31
CA GLU A 61 2.18 9.63 11.16
C GLU A 61 2.09 8.79 9.88
N LEU A 62 2.57 7.54 9.91
CA LEU A 62 2.50 6.66 8.75
C LEU A 62 1.06 6.43 8.30
N LEU A 63 0.13 6.23 9.23
CA LEU A 63 -1.28 6.06 8.92
C LEU A 63 -1.86 7.29 8.19
N LEU A 64 -1.58 8.49 8.71
CA LEU A 64 -2.09 9.73 8.13
C LEU A 64 -1.43 10.06 6.78
N ARG A 65 -0.12 9.87 6.63
CA ARG A 65 0.58 10.05 5.35
C ARG A 65 0.10 9.05 4.30
N SER A 66 -0.16 7.81 4.70
CA SER A 66 -0.78 6.81 3.83
C SER A 66 -2.19 7.22 3.41
N ALA A 67 -2.98 7.81 4.31
CA ALA A 67 -4.31 8.30 3.98
C ALA A 67 -4.26 9.47 2.98
N GLU A 68 -3.33 10.41 3.16
CA GLU A 68 -3.08 11.53 2.23
C GLU A 68 -2.71 11.02 0.83
N PHE A 69 -1.98 9.91 0.73
CA PHE A 69 -1.70 9.27 -0.56
C PHE A 69 -2.96 8.58 -1.12
N ALA A 70 -3.67 7.80 -0.30
CA ALA A 70 -4.78 6.98 -0.73
C ALA A 70 -5.99 7.76 -1.26
N VAL A 71 -6.22 9.01 -0.81
CA VAL A 71 -7.31 9.86 -1.35
C VAL A 71 -7.15 10.16 -2.84
N PHE A 72 -5.94 10.02 -3.39
CA PHE A 72 -5.66 10.17 -4.83
C PHE A 72 -5.54 8.83 -5.56
N THR A 73 -6.03 7.74 -4.97
CA THR A 73 -6.08 6.40 -5.57
C THR A 73 -7.52 5.96 -5.85
N SER A 74 -7.70 4.78 -6.47
CA SER A 74 -9.03 4.31 -6.88
C SER A 74 -9.95 3.89 -5.72
N VAL A 75 -9.38 3.45 -4.60
CA VAL A 75 -10.12 2.92 -3.44
C VAL A 75 -9.44 3.32 -2.14
N PHE A 76 -10.23 3.84 -1.19
CA PHE A 76 -9.77 4.16 0.15
C PHE A 76 -10.09 3.01 1.11
N ARG A 77 -9.10 2.18 1.46
CA ARG A 77 -9.27 1.00 2.33
C ARG A 77 -8.16 0.90 3.38
N THR A 78 -8.55 0.67 4.63
CA THR A 78 -7.65 0.44 5.76
C THR A 78 -7.41 -1.06 5.99
N HIS A 79 -6.41 -1.40 6.81
CA HIS A 79 -6.18 -2.75 7.32
C HIS A 79 -5.64 -2.69 8.76
N GLU A 80 -6.11 -3.57 9.65
CA GLU A 80 -5.60 -3.62 11.04
C GLU A 80 -4.10 -3.96 11.08
N GLY A 81 -3.67 -4.91 10.25
CA GLY A 81 -2.30 -5.37 10.11
C GLY A 81 -2.14 -6.74 10.78
N ARG A 82 -0.98 -7.35 10.63
CA ARG A 82 -0.61 -8.58 11.35
C ARG A 82 0.82 -8.50 11.83
#